data_AF-A0AAV3XF30-F1
#
_entry.id   AF-A0AAV3XF30-F1
#
_cell.length_a   1.000
_cell.length_b   1.000
_cell.length_c   1.000
_cell.angle_alpha   90.00
_cell.angle_beta   90.00
_cell.angle_gamma   90.00
#
_symmetry.space_group_name_H-M   'P 1'
#
loop_
_entity.id
_entity.type
_entity.pdbx_description
1 polymer ?
#
loop_
_entity_poly.entity_id
_entity_poly.type
_entity_poly.pdbx_seq_one_letter_code
_entity_poly.pdbx_strand_id
1 'polypeptide(L)'
;MKNVKLSKLWDSLHSSYWFIPTLMAVGSMILAIAMLTLDRKGNVPNWGWIYTGGTDGARALLSSVAGSMVSVVATAFSITIVALTLASSNFGPRLLRNFMQDTGNQIVLGTFIATFIYSLLVLRTIHSEGEEYNEFVPQLSVTVGTGLAIASIGVLIYFIHHASTIIQASHVIAQVSADLDKAIDRLFPEKIGDDKANYPRQVGEIPANFDSEASPIKATGDGYLQAIDDDELMKIARQYNLLVRVKTRPGKFIVKGTDLAMVLPGERVNQNLNQQINDAFILGKEQTEYQDVQFPIDQLVEIALRAISPGINDLPRFGASTDSAPDYLASLKGIFPRPIATTMSIICAS
;
A
#
# COMPACT_ATOMS: atom_id res chain seq x y z
N MET A 1 4.40 -19.30 5.56
CA MET A 1 2.95 -19.09 5.30
C MET A 1 2.27 -17.87 5.96
N LYS A 2 2.00 -17.84 7.29
CA LYS A 2 1.10 -16.82 7.90
C LYS A 2 1.62 -15.39 7.77
N ASN A 3 2.91 -15.15 7.97
CA ASN A 3 3.46 -13.79 8.07
C ASN A 3 3.53 -13.06 6.73
N VAL A 4 3.94 -13.73 5.65
CA VAL A 4 4.05 -13.10 4.31
C VAL A 4 2.66 -12.90 3.67
N LYS A 5 1.74 -13.86 3.86
CA LYS A 5 0.35 -13.70 3.40
C LYS A 5 -0.40 -12.64 4.23
N LEU A 6 -0.20 -12.57 5.55
CA LEU A 6 -0.76 -11.48 6.37
C LEU A 6 -0.15 -10.14 6.00
N SER A 7 1.17 -10.03 5.81
CA SER A 7 1.79 -8.75 5.44
C SER A 7 1.28 -8.30 4.09
N LYS A 8 1.16 -9.20 3.10
CA LYS A 8 0.56 -8.87 1.80
C LYS A 8 -0.92 -8.47 1.91
N LEU A 9 -1.70 -9.15 2.75
CA LEU A 9 -3.11 -8.79 2.98
C LEU A 9 -3.22 -7.44 3.69
N TRP A 10 -2.36 -7.18 4.67
CA TRP A 10 -2.28 -5.92 5.39
C TRP A 10 -1.85 -4.78 4.48
N ASP A 11 -0.82 -4.98 3.67
CA ASP A 11 -0.36 -4.05 2.64
C ASP A 11 -1.46 -3.83 1.60
N SER A 12 -2.18 -4.88 1.19
CA SER A 12 -3.31 -4.77 0.26
C SER A 12 -4.47 -3.99 0.87
N LEU A 13 -4.76 -4.14 2.17
CA LEU A 13 -5.82 -3.41 2.85
C LEU A 13 -5.44 -1.94 3.10
N HIS A 14 -4.21 -1.67 3.54
CA HIS A 14 -3.68 -0.30 3.68
C HIS A 14 -3.52 0.41 2.33
N SER A 15 -3.23 -0.35 1.26
CA SER A 15 -3.19 0.19 -0.09
C SER A 15 -4.57 0.54 -0.65
N SER A 16 -5.65 0.13 0.02
CA SER A 16 -7.00 0.46 -0.41
C SER A 16 -7.36 1.88 0.01
N TYR A 17 -7.60 2.74 -0.98
CA TYR A 17 -7.99 4.14 -0.83
C TYR A 17 -9.16 4.37 0.16
N TRP A 18 -10.05 3.39 0.31
CA TRP A 18 -11.30 3.51 1.09
C TRP A 18 -11.21 2.95 2.50
N PHE A 19 -10.15 2.22 2.83
CA PHE A 19 -10.06 1.51 4.10
C PHE A 19 -10.02 2.47 5.30
N ILE A 20 -9.09 3.42 5.31
CA ILE A 20 -8.97 4.43 6.37
C ILE A 20 -10.23 5.32 6.44
N PRO A 21 -10.75 5.89 5.32
CA PRO A 21 -11.99 6.68 5.36
C PRO A 21 -13.18 5.93 5.96
N THR A 22 -13.34 4.65 5.61
CA THR A 22 -14.45 3.83 6.11
C THR A 22 -14.28 3.55 7.59
N LEU A 23 -13.07 3.28 8.06
CA LEU A 23 -12.78 3.11 9.48
C LEU A 23 -13.08 4.39 10.27
N MET A 24 -12.69 5.55 9.76
CA MET A 24 -12.99 6.85 10.39
C MET A 24 -14.49 7.16 10.42
N ALA A 25 -15.23 6.82 9.36
CA ALA A 25 -16.69 6.94 9.30
C ALA A 25 -17.40 6.06 10.34
N VAL A 26 -16.95 4.80 10.49
CA VAL A 26 -17.45 3.91 11.55
C VAL A 26 -17.08 4.45 12.93
N GLY A 27 -15.86 4.97 13.10
CA GLY A 27 -15.43 5.62 14.33
C GLY A 27 -16.29 6.84 14.69
N SER A 28 -16.68 7.66 13.72
CA SER A 28 -17.53 8.83 13.95
C SER A 28 -18.98 8.46 14.28
N MET A 29 -19.50 7.37 13.70
CA MET A 29 -20.79 6.78 14.07
C MET A 29 -20.79 6.33 15.53
N ILE A 30 -19.75 5.60 15.95
CA ILE A 30 -19.59 5.15 17.34
C ILE A 30 -19.49 6.36 18.29
N LEU A 31 -18.68 7.36 17.91
CA LEU A 31 -18.51 8.58 18.68
C LEU A 31 -19.83 9.34 18.84
N ALA A 32 -20.62 9.47 17.77
CA ALA A 32 -21.94 10.11 17.82
C ALA A 32 -22.89 9.37 18.77
N ILE A 33 -22.96 8.04 18.67
CA ILE A 33 -23.79 7.23 19.57
C ILE A 33 -23.33 7.40 21.03
N ALA A 34 -22.02 7.35 21.28
CA ALA A 34 -21.47 7.52 22.63
C ALA A 34 -21.84 8.89 23.21
N MET A 35 -21.62 9.98 22.47
CA MET A 35 -21.95 11.33 22.93
C MET A 35 -23.45 11.51 23.18
N LEU A 36 -24.30 11.02 22.27
CA LEU A 36 -25.76 11.07 22.44
C LEU A 36 -26.23 10.27 23.67
N THR A 37 -25.61 9.12 23.97
CA THR A 37 -25.94 8.37 25.19
C THR A 37 -25.49 9.08 26.47
N LEU A 38 -24.40 9.83 26.43
CA LEU A 38 -23.94 10.66 27.54
C LEU A 38 -24.86 11.86 27.76
N ASP A 39 -25.25 12.55 26.68
CA ASP A 39 -26.21 13.66 26.74
C ASP A 39 -27.56 13.21 27.34
N ARG A 40 -28.07 12.02 26.94
CA ARG A 40 -29.31 11.46 27.50
C ARG A 40 -29.25 11.12 28.99
N LYS A 41 -28.06 10.83 29.52
CA LYS A 41 -27.88 10.55 30.96
C LYS A 41 -27.89 11.83 31.81
N GLY A 42 -27.90 13.01 31.20
CA GLY A 42 -27.98 14.30 31.90
C GLY A 42 -26.72 14.67 32.70
N ASN A 43 -25.63 13.93 32.56
CA ASN A 43 -24.40 14.15 33.31
C ASN A 43 -23.45 15.08 32.52
N VAL A 44 -23.95 16.26 32.13
CA VAL A 44 -23.21 17.25 31.37
C VAL A 44 -22.34 18.06 32.35
N PRO A 45 -20.99 17.97 32.28
CA PRO A 45 -20.13 18.81 33.10
C PRO A 45 -20.41 20.27 32.77
N ASN A 46 -20.51 21.17 33.75
CA ASN A 46 -20.76 22.59 33.47
C ASN A 46 -19.46 23.32 33.10
N TRP A 47 -18.84 22.94 31.98
CA TRP A 47 -17.65 23.62 31.44
C TRP A 47 -18.09 24.79 30.56
N GLY A 48 -17.50 25.98 30.77
CA GLY A 48 -17.88 27.23 30.07
C GLY A 48 -17.66 27.25 28.54
N TRP A 49 -17.20 26.15 27.94
CA TRP A 49 -17.07 25.99 26.49
C TRP A 49 -18.14 25.08 25.87
N ILE A 50 -19.05 24.53 26.68
CA ILE A 50 -20.14 23.70 26.18
C ILE A 50 -21.20 24.59 25.54
N TYR A 51 -21.77 24.12 24.45
CA TYR A 51 -22.83 24.81 23.73
C TYR A 51 -24.03 25.11 24.65
N THR A 52 -24.29 26.39 24.90
CA THR A 52 -25.41 26.87 25.73
C THR A 52 -26.58 27.41 24.89
N GLY A 53 -26.59 27.19 23.58
CA GLY A 53 -27.66 27.67 22.69
C GLY A 53 -28.89 26.74 22.67
N GLY A 54 -29.98 27.24 22.09
CA GLY A 54 -31.24 26.48 21.94
C GLY A 54 -31.24 25.47 20.77
N THR A 55 -32.34 24.72 20.65
CA THR A 55 -32.58 23.69 19.61
C THR A 55 -32.30 24.20 18.19
N ASP A 56 -32.85 25.36 17.83
CA ASP A 56 -32.72 25.94 16.49
C ASP A 56 -31.28 26.31 16.13
N GLY A 57 -30.53 26.86 17.11
CA GLY A 57 -29.13 27.20 16.91
C GLY A 57 -28.27 25.96 16.68
N ALA A 58 -28.50 24.89 17.45
CA ALA A 58 -27.77 23.63 17.29
C ALA A 58 -28.05 22.99 15.92
N ARG A 59 -29.32 22.99 15.48
CA ARG A 59 -29.71 22.50 14.15
C ARG A 59 -29.08 23.32 13.03
N ALA A 60 -29.15 24.64 13.12
CA ALA A 60 -28.57 25.52 12.10
C ALA A 60 -27.06 25.32 11.98
N LEU A 61 -26.34 25.22 13.10
CA LEU A 61 -24.89 24.97 13.11
C LEU A 61 -24.55 23.62 12.49
N LEU A 62 -25.16 22.52 12.96
CA LEU A 62 -24.86 21.18 12.44
C LEU A 62 -25.27 21.02 10.97
N SER A 63 -26.37 21.66 10.55
CA SER A 63 -26.79 21.66 9.14
C SER A 63 -25.82 22.43 8.26
N SER A 64 -25.33 23.58 8.73
CA SER A 64 -24.30 24.37 8.04
C SER A 64 -22.99 23.59 7.91
N VAL A 65 -22.54 22.94 9.00
CA VAL A 65 -21.36 22.07 8.99
C VAL A 65 -21.54 20.93 8.00
N ALA A 66 -22.64 20.17 8.10
CA ALA A 66 -22.92 19.05 7.20
C ALA A 66 -22.94 19.49 5.72
N GLY A 67 -23.62 20.59 5.39
CA GLY A 67 -23.65 21.14 4.04
C GLY A 67 -22.27 21.56 3.52
N SER A 68 -21.48 22.23 4.36
CA SER A 68 -20.12 22.65 4.00
C SER A 68 -19.17 21.47 3.74
N MET A 69 -19.27 20.40 4.53
CA MET A 69 -18.41 19.22 4.39
C MET A 69 -18.61 18.51 3.05
N VAL A 70 -19.85 18.44 2.53
CA VAL A 70 -20.12 17.85 1.21
C VAL A 70 -19.35 18.60 0.10
N SER A 71 -19.38 19.92 0.14
CA SER A 71 -18.63 20.76 -0.81
C SER A 71 -17.12 20.55 -0.67
N VAL A 72 -16.60 20.50 0.56
CA VAL A 72 -15.17 20.28 0.82
C VAL A 72 -14.72 18.91 0.30
N VAL A 73 -15.51 17.84 0.53
CA VAL A 73 -15.24 16.50 0.00
C VAL A 73 -15.20 16.53 -1.53
N ALA A 74 -16.17 17.18 -2.17
CA ALA A 74 -16.22 17.29 -3.63
C ALA A 74 -15.00 18.03 -4.20
N THR A 75 -14.59 19.14 -3.56
CA THR A 75 -13.39 19.89 -3.94
C THR A 75 -12.12 19.05 -3.75
N ALA A 76 -12.00 18.34 -2.62
CA ALA A 76 -10.85 17.47 -2.35
C ALA A 76 -10.72 16.34 -3.37
N PHE A 77 -11.85 15.71 -3.74
CA PHE A 77 -11.88 14.68 -4.77
C PHE A 77 -11.49 15.23 -6.15
N SER A 78 -12.00 16.41 -6.51
CA SER A 78 -11.64 17.09 -7.77
C SER A 78 -10.14 17.39 -7.85
N ILE A 79 -9.57 17.99 -6.80
CA ILE A 79 -8.13 18.28 -6.73
C ILE A 79 -7.30 16.99 -6.80
N THR A 80 -7.73 15.93 -6.11
CA THR A 80 -7.07 14.61 -6.16
C THR A 80 -7.05 14.06 -7.59
N ILE A 81 -8.16 14.10 -8.31
CA ILE A 81 -8.24 13.62 -9.70
C ILE A 81 -7.36 14.45 -10.63
N VAL A 82 -7.35 15.77 -10.47
CA VAL A 82 -6.50 16.66 -11.26
C VAL A 82 -5.02 16.34 -10.99
N ALA A 83 -4.64 16.18 -9.72
CA ALA A 83 -3.30 15.78 -9.34
C ALA A 83 -2.91 14.41 -9.93
N LEU A 84 -3.82 13.42 -9.89
CA LEU A 84 -3.62 12.10 -10.47
C LEU A 84 -3.43 12.17 -11.99
N THR A 85 -4.22 13.00 -12.67
CA THR A 85 -4.13 13.21 -14.12
C THR A 85 -2.81 13.86 -14.51
N LEU A 86 -2.39 14.90 -13.77
CA LEU A 86 -1.10 15.56 -13.94
C LEU A 86 0.07 14.59 -13.68
N ALA A 87 -0.03 13.78 -12.64
CA ALA A 87 0.99 12.77 -12.34
C ALA A 87 1.09 11.71 -13.44
N SER A 88 -0.04 11.20 -13.95
CA SER A 88 -0.07 10.27 -15.07
C SER A 88 0.58 10.85 -16.33
N SER A 89 0.31 12.13 -16.59
CA SER A 89 0.82 12.84 -17.77
C SER A 89 2.32 13.11 -17.66
N ASN A 90 2.79 13.54 -16.48
CA ASN A 90 4.16 14.02 -16.31
C ASN A 90 5.15 12.94 -15.89
N PHE A 91 4.70 11.96 -15.11
CA PHE A 91 5.59 10.97 -14.48
C PHE A 91 5.29 9.51 -14.87
N GLY A 92 4.13 9.25 -15.46
CA GLY A 92 3.75 7.94 -16.00
C GLY A 92 2.87 7.07 -15.09
N PRO A 93 2.21 6.04 -15.66
CA PRO A 93 1.19 5.26 -14.98
C PRO A 93 1.71 4.49 -13.76
N ARG A 94 3.00 4.19 -13.67
CA ARG A 94 3.58 3.44 -12.54
C ARG A 94 3.56 4.23 -11.23
N LEU A 95 3.56 5.56 -11.30
CA LEU A 95 3.52 6.43 -10.12
C LEU A 95 2.10 6.70 -9.62
N LEU A 96 1.07 6.41 -10.43
CA LEU A 96 -0.33 6.52 -10.02
C LEU A 96 -0.64 5.67 -8.79
N ARG A 97 0.03 4.52 -8.67
CA ARG A 97 -0.17 3.63 -7.53
C ARG A 97 0.27 4.27 -6.22
N ASN A 98 1.41 4.97 -6.22
CA ASN A 98 1.95 5.60 -5.01
C ASN A 98 1.07 6.79 -4.59
N PHE A 99 0.48 7.50 -5.55
CA PHE A 99 -0.51 8.55 -5.30
C PHE A 99 -1.82 8.02 -4.72
N MET A 100 -2.30 6.86 -5.20
CA MET A 100 -3.52 6.23 -4.68
C MET A 100 -3.33 5.62 -3.27
N GLN A 101 -2.09 5.34 -2.87
CA GLN A 101 -1.73 4.80 -1.56
C GLN A 101 -1.38 5.88 -0.52
N ASP A 102 -1.49 7.15 -0.88
CA ASP A 102 -1.14 8.24 0.01
C ASP A 102 -2.08 8.34 1.22
N THR A 103 -1.53 8.02 2.38
CA THR A 103 -2.23 8.03 3.68
C THR A 103 -2.72 9.44 4.04
N GLY A 104 -2.03 10.50 3.59
CA GLY A 104 -2.44 11.89 3.84
C GLY A 104 -3.81 12.19 3.24
N ASN A 105 -4.02 11.82 1.97
CA ASN A 105 -5.30 12.01 1.29
C ASN A 105 -6.41 11.15 1.91
N GLN A 106 -6.09 9.92 2.33
CA GLN A 106 -7.03 9.03 3.00
C GLN A 106 -7.52 9.60 4.35
N ILE A 107 -6.63 10.18 5.15
CA ILE A 107 -6.99 10.83 6.42
C ILE A 107 -7.84 12.08 6.19
N VAL A 108 -7.50 12.89 5.18
CA VAL A 108 -8.26 14.09 4.82
C VAL A 108 -9.69 13.72 4.45
N LEU A 109 -9.85 12.81 3.49
CA LEU A 109 -11.17 12.36 3.02
C LEU A 109 -11.96 11.72 4.16
N GLY A 110 -11.31 10.87 4.94
CA GLY A 110 -11.89 10.22 6.11
C GLY A 110 -12.38 11.22 7.15
N THR A 111 -11.63 12.29 7.41
CA THR A 111 -12.01 13.34 8.38
C THR A 111 -13.27 14.08 7.92
N PHE A 112 -13.35 14.51 6.65
CA PHE A 112 -14.51 15.23 6.16
C PHE A 112 -15.77 14.37 6.14
N ILE A 113 -15.66 13.11 5.70
CA ILE A 113 -16.76 12.14 5.73
C ILE A 113 -17.19 11.85 7.17
N ALA A 114 -16.23 11.67 8.08
CA ALA A 114 -16.49 11.43 9.49
C ALA A 114 -17.27 12.59 10.14
N THR A 115 -16.82 13.84 9.93
CA THR A 115 -17.47 15.06 10.44
C THR A 115 -18.87 15.23 9.85
N PHE A 116 -19.05 14.93 8.56
CA PHE A 116 -20.36 14.95 7.90
C PHE A 116 -21.33 13.95 8.53
N ILE A 117 -20.93 12.67 8.64
CA ILE A 117 -21.74 11.61 9.23
C ILE A 117 -22.09 11.94 10.68
N TYR A 118 -21.10 12.36 11.48
CA TYR A 118 -21.31 12.77 12.86
C TYR A 118 -22.37 13.87 12.96
N SER A 119 -22.25 14.93 12.15
CA SER A 119 -23.16 16.07 12.17
C SER A 119 -24.60 15.64 11.81
N LEU A 120 -24.77 14.76 10.82
CA LEU A 120 -26.10 14.24 10.46
C LEU A 120 -26.74 13.38 11.55
N LEU A 121 -25.96 12.53 12.22
CA LEU A 121 -26.48 11.66 13.28
C LEU A 121 -26.91 12.46 14.51
N VAL A 122 -26.13 13.48 14.90
CA VAL A 122 -26.50 14.36 15.99
C VAL A 122 -27.71 15.20 15.61
N LEU A 123 -27.72 15.78 14.39
CA LEU A 123 -28.84 16.58 13.88
C LEU A 123 -30.16 15.81 13.90
N ARG A 124 -30.14 14.53 13.49
CA ARG A 124 -31.32 13.64 13.52
C ARG A 124 -31.93 13.48 14.92
N THR A 125 -31.16 13.71 15.99
CA THR A 125 -31.61 13.47 17.37
C THR A 125 -32.17 14.73 18.04
N ILE A 126 -32.04 15.91 17.43
CA ILE A 126 -32.53 17.18 17.98
C ILE A 126 -34.02 17.36 17.67
N HIS A 127 -34.87 17.38 18.70
CA HIS A 127 -36.32 17.59 18.60
C HIS A 127 -36.68 18.93 19.30
N SER A 128 -37.67 19.66 18.75
CA SER A 128 -38.16 20.92 19.33
C SER A 128 -39.53 20.67 19.97
N GLU A 129 -39.91 21.51 20.95
CA GLU A 129 -41.26 21.47 21.50
C GLU A 129 -42.31 21.65 20.38
N GLY A 130 -43.17 20.65 20.20
CA GLY A 130 -44.22 20.64 19.18
C GLY A 130 -44.40 19.29 18.47
N GLU A 131 -43.38 18.45 18.50
CA GLU A 131 -43.51 17.01 18.23
C GLU A 131 -43.78 16.30 19.58
N GLU A 132 -44.34 15.09 19.59
CA GLU A 132 -44.76 14.30 20.77
C GLU A 132 -43.69 14.04 21.88
N TYR A 133 -42.54 14.70 21.83
CA TYR A 133 -41.36 14.52 22.67
C TYR A 133 -40.94 15.85 23.35
N ASN A 134 -40.43 15.75 24.58
CA ASN A 134 -39.84 16.88 25.31
C ASN A 134 -38.65 17.51 24.54
N GLU A 135 -38.41 18.81 24.75
CA GLU A 135 -37.24 19.51 24.19
C GLU A 135 -35.94 18.78 24.57
N PHE A 136 -35.16 18.38 23.56
CA PHE A 136 -33.90 17.68 23.78
C PHE A 136 -32.79 18.26 22.90
N VAL A 137 -31.85 18.94 23.54
CA VAL A 137 -30.63 19.47 22.93
C VAL A 137 -29.42 18.72 23.48
N PRO A 138 -28.72 17.89 22.68
CA PRO A 138 -27.51 17.20 23.10
C PRO A 138 -26.31 18.16 23.06
N GLN A 139 -26.15 18.93 24.13
CA GLN A 139 -25.16 20.02 24.21
C GLN A 139 -23.71 19.52 24.04
N LEU A 140 -23.36 18.35 24.61
CA LEU A 140 -22.02 17.78 24.43
C LEU A 140 -21.79 17.34 22.99
N SER A 141 -22.77 16.65 22.41
CA SER A 141 -22.68 16.17 21.03
C SER A 141 -22.50 17.32 20.04
N VAL A 142 -23.23 18.43 20.23
CA VAL A 142 -23.10 19.64 19.39
C VAL A 142 -21.71 20.26 19.56
N THR A 143 -21.20 20.36 20.80
CA THR A 143 -19.87 20.92 21.10
C THR A 143 -18.76 20.11 20.41
N VAL A 144 -18.83 18.78 20.50
CA VAL A 144 -17.88 17.88 19.81
C VAL A 144 -18.00 18.03 18.28
N GLY A 145 -19.22 18.17 17.76
CA GLY A 145 -19.44 18.42 16.32
C GLY A 145 -18.81 19.72 15.85
N THR A 146 -18.94 20.80 16.63
CA THR A 146 -18.26 22.07 16.37
C THR A 146 -16.74 21.92 16.42
N GLY A 147 -16.20 21.17 17.40
CA GLY A 147 -14.78 20.86 17.48
C GLY A 147 -14.27 20.10 16.25
N LEU A 148 -15.01 19.10 15.77
CA LEU A 148 -14.70 18.37 14.53
C LEU A 148 -14.74 19.28 13.30
N ALA A 149 -15.68 20.22 13.24
CA ALA A 149 -15.75 21.20 12.16
C ALA A 149 -14.50 22.11 12.13
N ILE A 150 -14.07 22.61 13.30
CA ILE A 150 -12.85 23.42 13.42
C ILE A 150 -11.61 22.60 13.03
N ALA A 151 -11.50 21.36 13.52
CA ALA A 151 -10.41 20.47 13.13
C ALA A 151 -10.40 20.20 11.62
N SER A 152 -11.57 20.07 11.00
CA SER A 152 -11.72 19.88 9.55
C SER A 152 -11.17 21.08 8.76
N ILE A 153 -11.28 22.31 9.26
CA ILE A 153 -10.64 23.48 8.63
C ILE A 153 -9.11 23.34 8.63
N GLY A 154 -8.51 22.89 9.74
CA GLY A 154 -7.07 22.64 9.81
C GLY A 154 -6.63 21.54 8.84
N VAL A 155 -7.40 20.46 8.75
CA VAL A 155 -7.16 19.35 7.81
C VAL A 155 -7.30 19.79 6.36
N LEU A 156 -8.20 20.74 6.06
CA LEU A 156 -8.31 21.34 4.73
C LEU A 156 -7.08 22.18 4.36
N ILE A 157 -6.55 22.98 5.28
CA ILE A 157 -5.32 23.73 5.06
C ILE A 157 -4.15 22.76 4.80
N TYR A 158 -4.04 21.71 5.61
CA TYR A 158 -3.08 20.64 5.39
C TYR A 158 -3.25 20.00 4.00
N PHE A 159 -4.48 19.66 3.60
CA PHE A 159 -4.76 19.06 2.31
C PHE A 159 -4.31 19.94 1.14
N ILE A 160 -4.57 21.25 1.20
CA ILE A 160 -4.15 22.18 0.15
C ILE A 160 -2.62 22.23 0.06
N HIS A 161 -1.93 22.29 1.20
CA HIS A 161 -0.47 22.26 1.24
C HIS A 161 0.08 20.95 0.67
N HIS A 162 -0.47 19.83 1.13
CA HIS A 162 -0.09 18.46 0.74
C HIS A 162 -0.30 18.21 -0.76
N ALA A 163 -1.45 18.60 -1.30
CA ALA A 163 -1.73 18.54 -2.72
C ALA A 163 -0.73 19.38 -3.52
N SER A 164 -0.36 20.56 -3.02
CA SER A 164 0.63 21.43 -3.68
C SER A 164 2.05 20.86 -3.65
N THR A 165 2.46 20.19 -2.55
CA THR A 165 3.79 19.58 -2.43
C THR A 165 3.93 18.32 -3.25
N ILE A 166 2.87 17.51 -3.35
CA ILE A 166 2.87 16.28 -4.14
C ILE A 166 3.00 16.55 -5.65
N ILE A 167 2.45 17.66 -6.13
CA ILE A 167 2.56 18.07 -7.53
C ILE A 167 4.00 18.48 -7.90
N GLN A 168 4.86 18.78 -6.91
CA GLN A 168 6.26 19.08 -7.18
C GLN A 168 7.03 17.79 -7.51
N ALA A 169 7.51 17.71 -8.76
CA ALA A 169 8.31 16.60 -9.28
C ALA A 169 9.49 16.21 -8.36
N SER A 170 10.08 17.20 -7.69
CA SER A 170 11.18 17.01 -6.74
C SER A 170 10.79 16.13 -5.54
N HIS A 171 9.57 16.26 -5.02
CA HIS A 171 9.12 15.44 -3.90
C HIS A 171 8.86 14.00 -4.33
N VAL A 172 8.29 13.80 -5.52
CA VAL A 172 8.07 12.46 -6.09
C VAL A 172 9.41 11.75 -6.31
N ILE A 173 10.40 12.43 -6.91
CA ILE A 173 11.74 11.85 -7.12
C ILE A 173 12.42 11.52 -5.79
N ALA A 174 12.35 12.41 -4.80
CA ALA A 174 12.92 12.17 -3.47
C ALA A 174 12.25 10.98 -2.75
N GLN A 175 10.93 10.84 -2.87
CA GLN A 175 10.18 9.74 -2.28
C GLN A 175 10.54 8.41 -2.95
N VAL A 176 10.54 8.34 -4.29
CA VAL A 176 10.94 7.12 -5.02
C VAL A 176 12.39 6.74 -4.73
N SER A 177 13.28 7.73 -4.58
CA SER A 177 14.67 7.49 -4.19
C SER A 177 14.78 6.91 -2.77
N ALA A 178 14.01 7.45 -1.82
CA ALA A 178 13.98 6.91 -0.45
C ALA A 178 13.36 5.51 -0.39
N ASP A 179 12.36 5.22 -1.22
CA ASP A 179 11.76 3.88 -1.32
C ASP A 179 12.72 2.89 -1.98
N LEU A 180 13.51 3.33 -2.96
CA LEU A 180 14.63 2.56 -3.51
C LEU A 180 15.68 2.24 -2.43
N ASP A 181 16.10 3.23 -1.64
CA ASP A 181 17.08 3.04 -0.56
C ASP A 181 16.57 2.01 0.45
N LYS A 182 15.31 2.12 0.89
CA LYS A 182 14.69 1.12 1.79
C LYS A 182 14.59 -0.26 1.14
N ALA A 183 14.26 -0.35 -0.15
CA ALA A 183 14.19 -1.61 -0.86
C ALA A 183 15.59 -2.26 -0.95
N ILE A 184 16.64 -1.46 -1.19
CA ILE A 184 18.03 -1.91 -1.17
C ILE A 184 18.41 -2.40 0.23
N ASP A 185 18.16 -1.63 1.29
CA ASP A 185 18.50 -2.04 2.66
C ASP A 185 17.77 -3.32 3.08
N ARG A 186 16.54 -3.49 2.63
CA ARG A 186 15.70 -4.66 2.94
C ARG A 186 16.12 -5.91 2.16
N LEU A 187 16.43 -5.78 0.88
CA LEU A 187 16.70 -6.90 -0.03
C LEU A 187 18.20 -7.22 -0.13
N PHE A 188 19.04 -6.25 0.22
CA PHE A 188 20.49 -6.35 0.28
C PHE A 188 21.05 -5.79 1.60
N PRO A 189 20.64 -6.30 2.78
CA PRO A 189 21.23 -5.87 4.04
C PRO A 189 22.75 -6.09 4.01
N GLU A 190 23.52 -5.17 4.61
CA GLU A 190 25.00 -5.19 4.58
C GLU A 190 25.63 -6.51 5.10
N LYS A 191 24.83 -7.36 5.74
CA LYS A 191 25.19 -8.67 6.29
C LYS A 191 24.70 -9.86 5.46
N ILE A 192 24.30 -9.70 4.19
CA ILE A 192 24.12 -10.87 3.32
C ILE A 192 25.45 -11.60 3.22
N GLY A 193 25.57 -12.72 3.93
CA GLY A 193 26.80 -13.50 3.98
C GLY A 193 27.56 -13.46 5.30
N ASP A 194 27.24 -12.54 6.21
CA ASP A 194 27.97 -12.31 7.46
C ASP A 194 27.31 -13.04 8.64
N ASP A 195 26.95 -14.30 8.43
CA ASP A 195 26.72 -15.20 9.54
C ASP A 195 28.07 -15.46 10.21
N LYS A 196 28.24 -14.94 11.43
CA LYS A 196 29.32 -15.29 12.37
C LYS A 196 29.29 -16.76 12.80
N ALA A 197 28.64 -17.64 12.04
CA ALA A 197 28.74 -19.07 12.17
C ALA A 197 29.99 -19.50 11.40
N ASN A 198 31.04 -19.80 12.15
CA ASN A 198 32.36 -20.26 11.70
C ASN A 198 32.29 -21.68 11.07
N TYR A 199 31.26 -21.95 10.27
CA TYR A 199 31.20 -23.11 9.40
C TYR A 199 31.79 -22.66 8.06
N PRO A 200 32.83 -23.33 7.55
CA PRO A 200 33.20 -23.11 6.17
C PRO A 200 31.95 -23.37 5.33
N ARG A 201 31.44 -22.32 4.65
CA ARG A 201 30.44 -22.50 3.60
C ARG A 201 31.07 -23.39 2.54
N GLN A 202 30.95 -24.69 2.69
CA GLN A 202 30.91 -25.58 1.56
C GLN A 202 29.66 -25.14 0.80
N VAL A 203 29.85 -24.29 -0.21
CA VAL A 203 28.89 -24.22 -1.31
C VAL A 203 28.89 -25.64 -1.85
N GLY A 204 27.95 -26.47 -1.38
CA GLY A 204 27.82 -27.83 -1.87
C GLY A 204 27.76 -27.74 -3.38
N GLU A 205 28.71 -28.39 -4.07
CA GLU A 205 28.69 -28.41 -5.52
C GLU A 205 27.31 -28.88 -5.94
N ILE A 206 26.66 -28.09 -6.81
CA ILE A 206 25.38 -28.48 -7.39
C ILE A 206 25.61 -29.87 -8.00
N PRO A 207 24.82 -30.89 -7.62
CA PRO A 207 25.00 -32.23 -8.14
C PRO A 207 25.04 -32.19 -9.68
N ALA A 208 26.03 -32.84 -10.30
CA ALA A 208 26.20 -32.81 -11.76
C ALA A 208 24.97 -33.37 -12.52
N ASN A 209 24.18 -34.22 -11.86
CA ASN A 209 22.93 -34.79 -12.35
C ASN A 209 21.70 -33.88 -12.14
N PHE A 210 21.87 -32.65 -11.65
CA PHE A 210 20.75 -31.76 -11.37
C PHE A 210 19.86 -31.53 -12.59
N ASP A 211 20.44 -31.21 -13.74
CA ASP A 211 19.65 -30.86 -14.93
C ASP A 211 18.96 -32.09 -15.55
N SER A 212 19.44 -33.31 -15.28
CA SER A 212 18.84 -34.56 -15.78
C SER A 212 17.78 -35.16 -14.85
N GLU A 213 17.92 -34.97 -13.53
CA GLU A 213 17.05 -35.61 -12.53
C GLU A 213 16.10 -34.61 -11.84
N ALA A 214 16.24 -33.31 -12.08
CA ALA A 214 15.33 -32.32 -11.50
C ALA A 214 13.99 -32.28 -12.25
N SER A 215 12.91 -32.12 -11.49
CA SER A 215 11.56 -31.94 -12.03
C SER A 215 11.12 -30.48 -11.94
N PRO A 216 10.48 -29.92 -12.99
CA PRO A 216 10.03 -28.54 -12.99
C PRO A 216 8.74 -28.36 -12.17
N ILE A 217 8.71 -27.32 -11.35
CA ILE A 217 7.50 -26.82 -10.70
C ILE A 217 6.87 -25.76 -11.58
N LYS A 218 5.72 -26.08 -12.16
CA LYS A 218 5.00 -25.21 -13.09
C LYS A 218 4.00 -24.31 -12.37
N ALA A 219 3.91 -23.06 -12.81
CA ALA A 219 2.93 -22.12 -12.29
C ALA A 219 1.49 -22.62 -12.51
N THR A 220 0.68 -22.57 -11.44
CA THR A 220 -0.73 -23.03 -11.50
C THR A 220 -1.70 -21.96 -12.00
N GLY A 221 -1.27 -20.68 -12.01
CA GLY A 221 -2.05 -19.54 -12.48
C GLY A 221 -1.19 -18.45 -13.13
N ASP A 222 -1.86 -17.39 -13.56
CA ASP A 222 -1.28 -16.24 -14.24
C ASP A 222 -1.18 -15.03 -13.30
N GLY A 223 -0.13 -14.22 -13.43
CA GLY A 223 0.02 -12.96 -12.71
C GLY A 223 1.46 -12.54 -12.50
N TYR A 224 1.67 -11.35 -11.93
CA TYR A 224 2.99 -10.89 -11.50
C TYR A 224 3.43 -11.66 -10.25
N LEU A 225 4.66 -12.17 -10.26
CA LEU A 225 5.30 -12.73 -9.07
C LEU A 225 5.63 -11.57 -8.12
N GLN A 226 4.89 -11.44 -7.04
CA GLN A 226 5.03 -10.33 -6.09
C GLN A 226 6.03 -10.64 -4.99
N ALA A 227 6.07 -11.90 -4.54
CA ALA A 227 6.98 -12.35 -3.50
C ALA A 227 7.23 -13.87 -3.57
N ILE A 228 8.35 -14.29 -2.99
CA ILE A 228 8.73 -15.67 -2.74
C ILE A 228 8.92 -15.82 -1.22
N ASP A 229 8.23 -16.78 -0.60
CA ASP A 229 8.40 -17.12 0.82
C ASP A 229 9.62 -18.05 0.96
N ASP A 230 10.82 -17.45 1.02
CA ASP A 230 12.10 -18.19 1.09
C ASP A 230 12.18 -19.09 2.33
N ASP A 231 11.61 -18.66 3.46
CA ASP A 231 11.56 -19.45 4.70
C ASP A 231 10.72 -20.71 4.53
N GLU A 232 9.58 -20.60 3.83
CA GLU A 232 8.73 -21.76 3.52
C GLU A 232 9.40 -22.70 2.53
N LEU A 233 10.02 -22.16 1.47
CA LEU A 233 10.80 -22.97 0.53
C LEU A 233 11.93 -23.72 1.23
N MET A 234 12.63 -23.07 2.16
CA MET A 234 13.68 -23.70 2.97
C MET A 234 13.12 -24.80 3.88
N LYS A 235 11.97 -24.58 4.52
CA LYS A 235 11.30 -25.60 5.36
C LYS A 235 10.91 -26.82 4.53
N ILE A 236 10.29 -26.62 3.37
CA ILE A 236 9.91 -27.69 2.45
C ILE A 236 11.16 -28.43 1.97
N ALA A 237 12.21 -27.70 1.58
CA ALA A 237 13.47 -28.29 1.14
C ALA A 237 14.10 -29.17 2.22
N ARG A 238 14.12 -28.73 3.49
CA ARG A 238 14.63 -29.52 4.62
C ARG A 238 13.75 -30.71 4.95
N GLN A 239 12.44 -30.53 5.00
CA GLN A 239 11.48 -31.58 5.36
C GLN A 239 11.53 -32.77 4.38
N TYR A 240 11.65 -32.48 3.09
CA TYR A 240 11.64 -33.50 2.03
C TYR A 240 13.04 -33.83 1.49
N ASN A 241 14.09 -33.25 2.09
CA ASN A 241 15.48 -33.33 1.66
C ASN A 241 15.63 -33.11 0.15
N LEU A 242 15.26 -31.90 -0.28
CA LEU A 242 15.21 -31.45 -1.67
C LEU A 242 16.22 -30.33 -1.90
N LEU A 243 16.74 -30.26 -3.12
CA LEU A 243 17.47 -29.13 -3.64
C LEU A 243 16.55 -28.35 -4.59
N VAL A 244 16.33 -27.07 -4.29
CA VAL A 244 15.41 -26.20 -5.05
C VAL A 244 16.19 -25.09 -5.72
N ARG A 245 16.14 -25.05 -7.05
CA ARG A 245 16.69 -23.95 -7.87
C ARG A 245 15.53 -23.09 -8.37
N VAL A 246 15.40 -21.89 -7.80
CA VAL A 246 14.40 -20.92 -8.24
C VAL A 246 14.80 -20.34 -9.60
N LYS A 247 13.90 -20.37 -10.58
CA LYS A 247 14.15 -19.87 -11.96
C LYS A 247 13.56 -18.48 -12.20
N THR A 248 12.62 -18.05 -11.38
CA THR A 248 11.91 -16.77 -11.52
C THR A 248 12.25 -15.82 -10.38
N ARG A 249 12.11 -14.52 -10.63
CA ARG A 249 12.33 -13.47 -9.62
C ARG A 249 11.05 -12.66 -9.46
N PRO A 250 10.79 -12.11 -8.25
CA PRO A 250 9.73 -11.12 -8.07
C PRO A 250 9.84 -10.00 -9.12
N GLY A 251 8.69 -9.47 -9.54
CA GLY A 251 8.57 -8.47 -10.60
C GLY A 251 8.17 -9.02 -11.97
N LYS A 252 8.45 -10.30 -12.28
CA LYS A 252 8.10 -10.90 -13.58
C LYS A 252 6.62 -11.30 -13.67
N PHE A 253 6.03 -11.08 -14.84
CA PHE A 253 4.73 -11.67 -15.19
C PHE A 253 4.90 -13.15 -15.52
N ILE A 254 4.17 -13.99 -14.81
CA ILE A 254 4.16 -15.45 -14.94
C ILE A 254 2.88 -15.87 -15.64
N VAL A 255 3.02 -16.73 -16.64
CA VAL A 255 1.90 -17.41 -17.30
C VAL A 255 1.79 -18.83 -16.74
N LYS A 256 0.58 -19.34 -16.60
CA LYS A 256 0.28 -20.70 -16.19
C LYS A 256 1.08 -21.69 -17.05
N GLY A 257 1.76 -22.62 -16.39
CA GLY A 257 2.64 -23.61 -17.03
C GLY A 257 4.12 -23.19 -17.15
N THR A 258 4.45 -21.93 -16.86
CA THR A 258 5.85 -21.45 -16.78
C THR A 258 6.58 -22.13 -15.62
N ASP A 259 7.85 -22.48 -15.81
CA ASP A 259 8.66 -23.10 -14.75
C ASP A 259 9.06 -22.05 -13.70
N LEU A 260 8.58 -22.22 -12.46
CA LEU A 260 8.90 -21.38 -11.32
C LEU A 260 10.23 -21.78 -10.68
N ALA A 261 10.44 -23.09 -10.52
CA ALA A 261 11.63 -23.68 -9.92
C ALA A 261 11.93 -25.07 -10.47
N MET A 262 13.16 -25.54 -10.30
CA MET A 262 13.57 -26.93 -10.52
C MET A 262 13.83 -27.59 -9.16
N VAL A 263 13.34 -28.81 -8.97
CA VAL A 263 13.44 -29.55 -7.71
C VAL A 263 14.15 -30.88 -7.95
N LEU A 264 15.20 -31.15 -7.17
CA LEU A 264 15.93 -32.41 -7.17
C LEU A 264 15.82 -33.09 -5.78
N PRO A 265 15.64 -34.42 -5.70
CA PRO A 265 15.35 -35.35 -6.80
C PRO A 265 13.93 -35.18 -7.34
N GLY A 266 13.79 -35.15 -8.67
CA GLY A 266 12.52 -34.89 -9.35
C GLY A 266 11.46 -35.97 -9.13
N GLU A 267 11.87 -37.21 -8.85
CA GLU A 267 10.98 -38.33 -8.54
C GLU A 267 10.13 -38.11 -7.28
N ARG A 268 10.58 -37.25 -6.36
CA ARG A 268 9.83 -36.92 -5.14
C ARG A 268 8.73 -35.90 -5.38
N VAL A 269 8.67 -35.29 -6.56
CA VAL A 269 7.65 -34.29 -6.90
C VAL A 269 6.30 -34.97 -7.16
N ASN A 270 5.49 -35.05 -6.12
CA ASN A 270 4.08 -35.42 -6.22
C ASN A 270 3.18 -34.17 -6.29
N GLN A 271 1.88 -34.36 -6.55
CA GLN A 271 0.92 -33.25 -6.66
C GLN A 271 0.85 -32.37 -5.40
N ASN A 272 0.99 -32.96 -4.22
CA ASN A 272 0.93 -32.24 -2.95
C ASN A 272 2.16 -31.34 -2.76
N LEU A 273 3.37 -31.87 -2.97
CA LEU A 273 4.62 -31.12 -2.92
C LEU A 273 4.66 -30.01 -3.97
N ASN A 274 4.16 -30.30 -5.19
CA ASN A 274 4.04 -29.29 -6.23
C ASN A 274 3.15 -28.12 -5.77
N GLN A 275 1.99 -28.42 -5.17
CA GLN A 275 1.11 -27.38 -4.63
C GLN A 275 1.75 -26.60 -3.47
N GLN A 276 2.41 -27.28 -2.52
CA GLN A 276 3.09 -26.62 -1.41
C GLN A 276 4.19 -25.66 -1.89
N ILE A 277 4.99 -26.08 -2.87
CA ILE A 277 6.01 -25.22 -3.46
C ILE A 277 5.34 -24.06 -4.22
N ASN A 278 4.27 -24.32 -4.99
CA ASN A 278 3.51 -23.26 -5.67
C ASN A 278 2.99 -22.21 -4.69
N ASP A 279 2.48 -22.64 -3.54
CA ASP A 279 1.91 -21.76 -2.51
C ASP A 279 2.94 -20.82 -1.87
N ALA A 280 4.23 -21.11 -2.01
CA ALA A 280 5.33 -20.24 -1.63
C ALA A 280 5.62 -19.14 -2.67
N PHE A 281 5.17 -19.31 -3.92
CA PHE A 281 5.21 -18.27 -4.96
C PHE A 281 3.93 -17.45 -4.95
N ILE A 282 4.05 -16.19 -4.57
CA ILE A 282 2.90 -15.32 -4.37
C ILE A 282 2.64 -14.53 -5.65
N LEU A 283 1.65 -14.97 -6.43
CA LEU A 283 1.18 -14.27 -7.62
C LEU A 283 0.15 -13.17 -7.28
N GLY A 284 0.09 -12.12 -8.08
CA GLY A 284 -0.92 -11.07 -8.00
C GLY A 284 -1.20 -10.40 -9.34
N LYS A 285 -2.25 -9.58 -9.40
CA LYS A 285 -2.70 -8.94 -10.65
C LYS A 285 -1.79 -7.80 -11.12
N GLU A 286 -1.01 -7.24 -10.20
CA GLU A 286 -0.15 -6.07 -10.42
C GLU A 286 1.25 -6.32 -9.84
N GLN A 287 2.27 -5.64 -10.37
CA GLN A 287 3.63 -5.67 -9.83
C GLN A 287 3.70 -4.93 -8.48
N THR A 288 4.63 -5.31 -7.60
CA THR A 288 4.77 -4.73 -6.25
C THR A 288 6.23 -4.54 -5.87
N GLU A 289 6.54 -3.46 -5.15
CA GLU A 289 7.89 -3.12 -4.66
C GLU A 289 8.41 -4.07 -3.57
N TYR A 290 7.52 -4.85 -2.93
CA TYR A 290 7.80 -5.58 -1.69
C TYR A 290 9.06 -6.46 -1.72
N GLN A 291 9.34 -7.13 -2.85
CA GLN A 291 10.56 -7.89 -3.09
C GLN A 291 11.18 -7.59 -4.47
N ASP A 292 10.85 -6.45 -5.06
CA ASP A 292 11.29 -6.05 -6.40
C ASP A 292 11.96 -4.67 -6.39
N VAL A 293 13.29 -4.66 -6.27
CA VAL A 293 14.10 -3.42 -6.36
C VAL A 293 14.05 -2.81 -7.76
N GLN A 294 13.73 -3.59 -8.80
CA GLN A 294 13.69 -3.09 -10.16
C GLN A 294 12.49 -2.15 -10.38
N PHE A 295 11.40 -2.34 -9.63
CA PHE A 295 10.22 -1.49 -9.74
C PHE A 295 10.49 0.01 -9.45
N PRO A 296 11.08 0.41 -8.32
CA PRO A 296 11.41 1.82 -8.07
C PRO A 296 12.49 2.36 -9.03
N ILE A 297 13.41 1.51 -9.51
CA ILE A 297 14.37 1.90 -10.57
C ILE A 297 13.64 2.24 -11.87
N ASP A 298 12.71 1.39 -12.31
CA ASP A 298 11.92 1.61 -13.51
C ASP A 298 11.09 2.90 -13.40
N GLN A 299 10.57 3.24 -12.21
CA GLN A 299 9.87 4.51 -11.96
C GLN A 299 10.80 5.72 -12.15
N LEU A 300 12.04 5.68 -11.63
CA LEU A 300 13.01 6.76 -11.83
C LEU A 300 13.42 6.90 -13.30
N VAL A 301 13.59 5.78 -14.01
CA VAL A 301 13.90 5.78 -15.45
C VAL A 301 12.74 6.37 -16.24
N GLU A 302 11.49 6.03 -15.90
CA GLU A 302 10.30 6.58 -16.54
C GLU A 302 10.19 8.11 -16.36
N ILE A 303 10.47 8.61 -15.14
CA ILE A 303 10.54 10.05 -14.86
C ILE A 303 11.65 10.71 -15.70
N ALA A 304 12.85 10.11 -15.74
CA ALA A 304 13.99 10.67 -16.47
C ALA A 304 13.74 10.74 -17.99
N LEU A 305 13.16 9.69 -18.58
CA LEU A 305 12.84 9.64 -20.00
C LEU A 305 11.79 10.67 -20.39
N ARG A 306 10.76 10.88 -19.57
CA ARG A 306 9.73 11.92 -19.81
C ARG A 306 10.26 13.33 -19.63
N ALA A 307 11.18 13.54 -18.68
CA ALA A 307 11.85 14.83 -18.48
C ALA A 307 12.73 15.24 -19.69
N ILE A 308 13.30 14.27 -20.42
CA ILE A 308 14.18 14.51 -21.57
C ILE A 308 13.38 14.77 -22.87
N SER A 309 12.19 14.16 -23.04
CA SER A 309 11.33 14.42 -24.21
C SER A 309 9.83 14.21 -23.91
N PRO A 310 9.13 15.26 -23.42
CA PRO A 310 7.70 15.18 -23.08
C PRO A 310 6.78 14.87 -24.28
N GLY A 311 7.25 15.13 -25.51
CA GLY A 311 6.42 15.11 -26.72
C GLY A 311 6.55 13.88 -27.63
N ILE A 312 7.47 12.94 -27.34
CA ILE A 312 7.77 11.83 -28.27
C ILE A 312 7.44 10.44 -27.68
N ASN A 313 7.27 10.29 -26.36
CA ASN A 313 7.17 8.98 -25.71
C ASN A 313 5.84 8.73 -24.98
N ASP A 314 4.75 8.61 -25.75
CA ASP A 314 3.72 7.64 -25.38
C ASP A 314 4.24 6.25 -25.76
N LEU A 315 5.00 5.62 -24.86
CA LEU A 315 5.34 4.21 -24.97
C LEU A 315 4.49 3.37 -24.00
N PRO A 316 3.16 3.23 -24.19
CA PRO A 316 2.52 2.04 -23.69
C PRO A 316 3.03 0.90 -24.60
N ARG A 317 3.92 0.06 -24.06
CA ARG A 317 4.14 -1.32 -24.54
C ARG A 317 5.12 -1.58 -25.69
N PHE A 318 6.26 -0.87 -25.79
CA PHE A 318 7.41 -1.55 -26.41
C PHE A 318 8.01 -2.51 -25.40
N GLY A 319 7.89 -3.80 -25.70
CA GLY A 319 8.52 -4.85 -24.92
C GLY A 319 10.00 -4.55 -24.77
N ALA A 320 10.41 -4.26 -23.53
CA ALA A 320 11.74 -4.60 -23.08
C ALA A 320 11.83 -6.12 -23.22
N SER A 321 12.26 -6.55 -24.40
CA SER A 321 12.93 -7.82 -24.58
C SER A 321 13.89 -7.94 -23.40
N THR A 322 13.68 -8.99 -22.63
CA THR A 322 14.35 -9.34 -21.37
C THR A 322 15.87 -9.49 -21.46
N ASP A 323 16.48 -9.10 -22.58
CA ASP A 323 17.91 -9.19 -22.87
C ASP A 323 18.64 -7.83 -22.89
N SER A 324 17.94 -6.70 -22.82
CA SER A 324 18.58 -5.36 -22.93
C SER A 324 18.67 -4.56 -21.62
N ALA A 325 17.97 -4.98 -20.56
CA ALA A 325 18.09 -4.37 -19.23
C ALA A 325 19.54 -4.37 -18.65
N PRO A 326 20.40 -5.37 -18.90
CA PRO A 326 21.79 -5.34 -18.43
C PRO A 326 22.60 -4.20 -19.05
N ASP A 327 22.36 -3.85 -20.32
CA ASP A 327 23.13 -2.82 -21.04
C ASP A 327 22.75 -1.40 -20.59
N TYR A 328 21.49 -1.16 -20.24
CA TYR A 328 21.06 0.12 -19.64
C TYR A 328 21.56 0.30 -18.20
N LEU A 329 21.59 -0.77 -17.40
CA LEU A 329 22.19 -0.77 -16.07
C LEU A 329 23.72 -0.62 -16.12
N ALA A 330 24.37 -1.12 -17.19
CA ALA A 330 25.81 -0.93 -17.40
C ALA A 330 26.17 0.53 -17.70
N SER A 331 25.29 1.29 -18.37
CA SER A 331 25.47 2.73 -18.62
C SER A 331 25.29 3.57 -17.33
N LEU A 332 24.48 3.10 -16.38
CA LEU A 332 24.24 3.74 -15.07
C LEU A 332 25.24 3.36 -13.97
N LYS A 333 26.26 2.55 -14.26
CA LYS A 333 27.34 2.18 -13.31
C LYS A 333 28.13 3.37 -12.74
N GLY A 334 28.01 4.56 -13.33
CA GLY A 334 28.60 5.78 -12.78
C GLY A 334 27.84 6.40 -11.59
N ILE A 335 26.61 5.95 -11.30
CA ILE A 335 25.72 6.57 -10.31
C ILE A 335 25.56 5.73 -9.04
N PHE A 336 25.81 4.42 -9.09
CA PHE A 336 25.60 3.52 -7.95
C PHE A 336 26.93 3.04 -7.32
N PRO A 337 27.19 3.30 -6.03
CA PRO A 337 28.44 2.93 -5.36
C PRO A 337 28.55 1.44 -4.94
N ARG A 338 27.54 0.60 -5.20
CA ARG A 338 27.52 -0.81 -4.77
C ARG A 338 27.24 -1.77 -5.93
N PRO A 339 27.99 -2.89 -6.05
CA PRO A 339 27.69 -3.91 -7.04
C PRO A 339 26.37 -4.62 -6.68
N ILE A 340 25.35 -4.44 -7.53
CA ILE A 340 24.11 -5.21 -7.45
C ILE A 340 24.44 -6.65 -7.86
N ALA A 341 24.54 -7.55 -6.89
CA ALA A 341 24.77 -8.96 -7.13
C ALA A 341 23.50 -9.60 -7.72
N THR A 342 23.57 -10.03 -8.98
CA THR A 342 22.52 -10.75 -9.69
C THR A 342 22.45 -12.20 -9.19
N THR A 343 22.26 -12.46 -7.89
CA THR A 343 22.39 -13.81 -7.32
C THR A 343 21.23 -14.70 -7.79
N MET A 344 21.53 -15.78 -8.52
CA MET A 344 20.64 -16.94 -8.62
C MET A 344 20.68 -17.64 -7.26
N SER A 345 19.59 -17.58 -6.51
CA SER A 345 19.51 -18.22 -5.20
C SER A 345 19.29 -19.72 -5.37
N ILE A 346 20.29 -20.52 -5.00
CA ILE A 346 20.17 -21.97 -4.85
C ILE A 346 19.97 -22.23 -3.36
N ILE A 347 18.83 -22.83 -3.02
CA ILE A 347 18.51 -23.18 -1.64
C ILE A 347 18.91 -24.65 -1.44
N CYS A 348 20.03 -24.88 -0.77
CA CYS A 348 20.49 -26.21 -0.34
C CYS A 348 20.01 -26.51 1.08
N ALA A 349 19.34 -27.65 1.27
CA ALA A 349 19.26 -28.27 2.58
C ALA A 349 20.65 -28.82 2.95
N SER A 350 21.20 -28.34 4.07
CA SER A 350 22.32 -28.99 4.77
C SER A 350 21.83 -29.49 6.11
#